data_AF-A0A0W0UGN0-F1
#
_entry.id   AF-A0A0W0UGN0-F1
#
_cell.length_a   1.000
_cell.length_b   1.000
_cell.length_c   1.000
_cell.angle_alpha   90.00
_cell.angle_beta   90.00
_cell.angle_gamma   90.00
#
_symmetry.space_group_name_H-M   'P 1'
#
loop_
_entity.id
_entity.type
_entity.pdbx_description
1 polymer ?
#
loop_
_entity_poly.entity_id
_entity_poly.type
_entity_poly.pdbx_seq_one_letter_code
_entity_poly.pdbx_strand_id
1 'polypeptide(L)'
;MSGYKIIAIGAEKTGKTQLLRRIVSNNFSETYNPSMGMDFYSLKKNNDSLQLWDISGDSKTLGMALPFFRHADLGLYCVDLSNPTLFQKEYLESFKTHNPDKKIILVGTKMDLLADTLEEQTAKAQEILNNIEGSFATRIAVSAKHNTNIESFKNLLFNNTLSDKFDVALSKLPIESGLYLALKQLLEKVKDTPHEKYEPVAAISLELVDNLLSNISSDKKQEAIEQFTKKCAPYFENEHPHVMKAVFGVAAVAFVTLLATTIGLGLGLWSGPGAIATALAAGTTTFLAASSSFGIYTKKISFFKEIDASQEIENVAQCADRFLNENRLS
;
A
#
# COMPACT_ATOMS: atom_id res chain seq x y z
N MET A 1 -9.60 -16.02 -4.31
CA MET A 1 -8.58 -15.02 -3.94
C MET A 1 -7.25 -15.74 -3.79
N SER A 2 -6.26 -15.40 -4.60
CA SER A 2 -4.87 -15.79 -4.34
C SER A 2 -4.40 -15.05 -3.09
N GLY A 3 -3.99 -15.76 -2.05
CA GLY A 3 -3.47 -15.12 -0.83
C GLY A 3 -2.13 -14.44 -1.08
N TYR A 4 -1.88 -13.32 -0.41
CA TYR A 4 -0.61 -12.58 -0.54
C TYR A 4 0.53 -13.40 0.05
N LYS A 5 1.50 -13.77 -0.78
CA LYS A 5 2.51 -14.77 -0.46
C LYS A 5 3.79 -14.13 0.07
N ILE A 6 4.14 -14.48 1.31
CA ILE A 6 5.32 -13.97 2.02
C ILE A 6 6.24 -15.15 2.31
N ILE A 7 7.52 -15.01 1.97
CA ILE A 7 8.51 -16.08 2.18
C ILE A 7 9.57 -15.62 3.17
N ALA A 8 9.76 -16.39 4.25
CA ALA A 8 10.87 -16.19 5.18
C ALA A 8 12.13 -16.90 4.67
N ILE A 9 13.21 -16.14 4.53
CA ILE A 9 14.52 -16.58 4.02
C ILE A 9 15.63 -16.13 4.97
N GLY A 10 16.80 -16.75 4.86
CA GLY A 10 17.97 -16.46 5.69
C GLY A 10 18.57 -17.74 6.30
N ALA A 11 19.75 -17.62 6.89
CA ALA A 11 20.52 -18.74 7.41
C ALA A 11 19.77 -19.57 8.47
N GLU A 12 20.25 -20.78 8.70
CA GLU A 12 19.74 -21.65 9.77
C GLU A 12 19.82 -20.94 11.14
N LYS A 13 18.88 -21.25 12.04
CA LYS A 13 18.85 -20.74 13.42
C LYS A 13 18.69 -19.23 13.59
N THR A 14 18.41 -18.48 12.52
CA THR A 14 18.03 -17.05 12.60
C THR A 14 16.63 -16.79 13.13
N GLY A 15 15.90 -17.82 13.59
CA GLY A 15 14.60 -17.63 14.26
C GLY A 15 13.38 -17.46 13.35
N LYS A 16 13.48 -17.79 12.05
CA LYS A 16 12.37 -17.74 11.08
C LYS A 16 11.10 -18.46 11.59
N THR A 17 11.23 -19.74 11.90
CA THR A 17 10.11 -20.58 12.39
C THR A 17 9.52 -20.05 13.69
N GLN A 18 10.36 -19.65 14.66
CA GLN A 18 9.88 -19.08 15.93
C GLN A 18 9.14 -17.76 15.72
N LEU A 19 9.63 -16.90 14.83
CA LEU A 19 8.96 -15.66 14.46
C LEU A 19 7.59 -15.94 13.81
N LEU A 20 7.55 -16.79 12.79
CA LEU A 20 6.30 -17.10 12.07
C LEU A 20 5.27 -17.77 12.98
N ARG A 21 5.69 -18.68 13.86
CA ARG A 21 4.81 -19.27 14.89
C ARG A 21 4.32 -18.24 15.90
N ARG A 22 5.20 -17.33 16.36
CA ARG A 22 4.81 -16.26 17.29
C ARG A 22 3.76 -15.35 16.67
N ILE A 23 3.91 -14.95 15.41
CA ILE A 23 2.94 -14.06 14.78
C ILE A 23 1.59 -14.74 14.51
N VAL A 24 1.56 -16.04 14.20
CA VAL A 24 0.33 -16.76 13.88
C VAL A 24 -0.41 -17.26 15.12
N SER A 25 0.31 -17.83 16.09
CA SER A 25 -0.28 -18.56 17.21
C SER A 25 -0.05 -17.92 18.58
N ASN A 26 0.66 -16.79 18.63
CA ASN A 26 1.16 -16.17 19.85
C ASN A 26 1.97 -17.14 20.75
N ASN A 27 2.47 -18.24 20.20
CA ASN A 27 3.28 -19.22 20.91
C ASN A 27 4.76 -19.07 20.57
N PHE A 28 5.59 -19.40 21.55
CA PHE A 28 7.04 -19.49 21.39
C PHE A 28 7.54 -20.78 22.02
N SER A 29 8.52 -21.40 21.36
CA SER A 29 9.22 -22.56 21.87
C SER A 29 10.72 -22.36 21.67
N GLU A 30 11.48 -22.60 22.73
CA GLU A 30 12.95 -22.60 22.70
C GLU A 30 13.50 -23.85 22.01
N THR A 31 12.69 -24.92 21.91
CA THR A 31 13.11 -26.14 21.24
C THR A 31 13.30 -25.87 19.74
N TYR A 32 14.55 -25.96 19.30
CA TYR A 32 14.90 -25.87 17.90
C TYR A 32 14.79 -27.24 17.25
N ASN A 33 13.75 -27.41 16.42
CA ASN A 33 13.66 -28.52 15.47
C ASN A 33 13.93 -27.94 14.09
N PRO A 34 15.05 -28.31 13.41
CA PRO A 34 15.34 -27.84 12.07
C PRO A 34 14.13 -28.09 11.14
N SER A 35 13.74 -27.07 10.39
CA SER A 35 12.67 -27.21 9.39
C SER A 35 13.16 -28.14 8.29
N MET A 36 12.73 -29.40 8.33
CA MET A 36 12.96 -30.36 7.25
C MET A 36 12.07 -29.97 6.07
N GLY A 37 12.61 -29.15 5.17
CA GLY A 37 11.90 -28.65 4.00
C GLY A 37 11.19 -27.32 4.26
N MET A 38 9.86 -27.33 4.19
CA MET A 38 9.04 -26.13 4.13
C MET A 38 7.73 -26.31 4.88
N ASP A 39 7.32 -25.27 5.60
CA ASP A 39 6.05 -25.22 6.33
C ASP A 39 5.24 -23.98 5.93
N PHE A 40 3.93 -24.03 6.13
CA PHE A 40 3.01 -22.99 5.72
C PHE A 40 2.13 -22.56 6.89
N TYR A 41 2.04 -21.25 7.09
CA TYR A 41 1.16 -20.65 8.08
C TYR A 41 0.23 -19.63 7.41
N SER A 42 -1.01 -19.54 7.91
CA SER A 42 -1.97 -18.51 7.49
C SER A 42 -2.13 -17.50 8.62
N LEU A 43 -1.81 -16.24 8.34
CA LEU A 43 -2.09 -15.13 9.24
C LEU A 43 -3.27 -14.36 8.69
N LYS A 44 -4.37 -14.35 9.44
CA LYS A 44 -5.61 -13.65 9.07
C LYS A 44 -5.80 -12.42 9.94
N LYS A 45 -6.23 -11.32 9.32
CA LYS A 45 -6.71 -10.13 10.00
C LYS A 45 -7.89 -9.60 9.20
N ASN A 46 -9.08 -9.68 9.79
CA ASN A 46 -10.36 -9.35 9.13
C ASN A 46 -10.55 -10.17 7.84
N ASN A 47 -10.77 -9.50 6.70
CA ASN A 47 -10.95 -10.16 5.40
C ASN A 47 -9.63 -10.50 4.70
N ASP A 48 -8.50 -10.00 5.21
CA ASP A 48 -7.20 -10.22 4.62
C ASP A 48 -6.51 -11.48 5.20
N SER A 49 -5.85 -12.21 4.31
CA SER A 49 -5.13 -13.44 4.62
C SER A 49 -3.75 -13.43 3.98
N LEU A 50 -2.72 -13.46 4.82
CA LEU A 50 -1.33 -13.61 4.42
C LEU A 50 -0.93 -15.08 4.47
N GLN A 51 -0.17 -15.48 3.46
CA GLN A 51 0.42 -16.80 3.35
C GLN A 51 1.89 -16.71 3.74
N LEU A 52 2.25 -17.26 4.89
CA LEU A 52 3.60 -17.20 5.44
C LEU A 52 4.31 -18.54 5.20
N TRP A 53 5.33 -18.51 4.36
CA TRP A 53 6.09 -19.68 3.97
C TRP A 53 7.40 -19.72 4.78
N ASP A 54 7.51 -20.72 5.66
CA ASP A 54 8.74 -21.01 6.40
C ASP A 54 9.62 -21.92 5.55
N ILE A 55 10.78 -21.40 5.14
CA ILE A 55 11.74 -22.15 4.34
C ILE A 55 12.93 -22.53 5.24
N SER A 56 13.42 -23.76 5.09
CA SER A 56 14.68 -24.20 5.69
C SER A 56 15.80 -23.19 5.44
N GLY A 57 16.56 -22.87 6.50
CA GLY A 57 17.76 -22.05 6.39
C GLY A 57 19.04 -22.84 6.12
N ASP A 58 18.94 -24.15 5.88
CA ASP A 58 20.08 -24.95 5.46
C ASP A 58 20.40 -24.66 3.98
N SER A 59 21.57 -24.08 3.74
CA SER A 59 22.04 -23.72 2.41
C SER A 59 22.11 -24.92 1.46
N LYS A 60 22.32 -26.14 1.98
CA LYS A 60 22.30 -27.38 1.18
C LYS A 60 20.92 -27.70 0.63
N THR A 61 19.86 -27.22 1.29
CA THR A 61 18.45 -27.43 0.89
C THR A 61 17.87 -26.27 0.08
N LEU A 62 18.59 -25.16 -0.06
CA LEU A 62 18.13 -23.96 -0.77
C LEU A 62 17.69 -24.29 -2.21
N GLY A 63 18.45 -25.11 -2.94
CA GLY A 63 18.09 -25.53 -4.30
C GLY A 63 16.74 -26.23 -4.40
N MET A 64 16.34 -26.99 -3.37
CA MET A 64 15.02 -27.63 -3.30
C MET A 64 13.91 -26.63 -2.96
N ALA A 65 14.25 -25.50 -2.32
CA ALA A 65 13.29 -24.47 -1.94
C ALA A 65 12.98 -23.46 -3.07
N LEU A 66 13.88 -23.29 -4.05
CA LEU A 66 13.74 -22.31 -5.14
C LEU A 66 12.40 -22.37 -5.91
N PRO A 67 11.80 -23.55 -6.22
CA PRO A 67 10.51 -23.60 -6.88
C PRO A 67 9.39 -22.88 -6.11
N PHE A 68 9.51 -22.80 -4.79
CA PHE A 68 8.55 -22.11 -3.92
C PHE A 68 8.79 -20.61 -3.84
N PHE A 69 9.92 -20.10 -4.35
CA PHE A 69 10.19 -18.67 -4.36
C PHE A 69 9.32 -17.95 -5.39
N ARG A 70 8.86 -18.65 -6.44
CA ARG A 70 8.02 -18.08 -7.49
C ARG A 70 6.70 -17.54 -6.94
N HIS A 71 6.25 -16.46 -7.57
CA HIS A 71 5.01 -15.76 -7.23
C HIS A 71 4.96 -15.32 -5.76
N ALA A 72 6.12 -15.09 -5.14
CA ALA A 72 6.15 -14.41 -3.85
C ALA A 72 5.82 -12.95 -4.06
N ASP A 73 5.06 -12.36 -3.13
CA ASP A 73 4.79 -10.93 -3.12
C ASP A 73 5.78 -10.17 -2.24
N LEU A 74 6.34 -10.83 -1.22
CA LEU A 74 7.23 -10.22 -0.24
C LEU A 74 8.26 -11.21 0.32
N GLY A 75 9.51 -10.78 0.42
CA GLY A 75 10.57 -11.52 1.10
C GLY A 75 10.79 -11.02 2.52
N LEU A 76 10.96 -11.93 3.49
CA LEU A 76 11.40 -11.63 4.84
C LEU A 76 12.79 -12.21 5.04
N TYR A 77 13.81 -11.37 5.00
CA TYR A 77 15.17 -11.79 5.26
C TYR A 77 15.47 -11.72 6.75
N CYS A 78 15.55 -12.88 7.41
CA CYS A 78 15.72 -12.97 8.85
C CYS A 78 17.18 -13.16 9.23
N VAL A 79 17.69 -12.30 10.12
CA VAL A 79 19.05 -12.35 10.68
C VAL A 79 18.98 -12.42 12.19
N ASP A 80 19.82 -13.25 12.79
CA ASP A 80 20.01 -13.25 14.24
C ASP A 80 20.85 -12.03 14.64
N LEU A 81 20.26 -11.10 15.39
CA LEU A 81 20.97 -9.90 15.81
C LEU A 81 22.12 -10.21 16.79
N SER A 82 22.07 -11.32 17.54
CA SER A 82 23.18 -11.74 18.40
C SER A 82 24.35 -12.33 17.63
N ASN A 83 24.16 -12.69 16.35
CA ASN A 83 25.20 -13.20 15.48
C ASN A 83 25.01 -12.71 14.03
N PRO A 84 25.29 -11.42 13.76
CA PRO A 84 25.05 -10.82 12.44
C PRO A 84 25.97 -11.36 11.34
N THR A 85 27.04 -12.09 11.69
CA THR A 85 27.93 -12.75 10.71
C THR A 85 27.21 -13.83 9.89
N LEU A 86 26.01 -14.25 10.30
CA LEU A 86 25.16 -15.20 9.58
C LEU A 86 24.44 -14.59 8.36
N PHE A 87 24.77 -13.35 7.98
CA PHE A 87 24.31 -12.78 6.72
C PHE A 87 24.86 -13.60 5.53
N GLN A 88 23.93 -14.13 4.73
CA GLN A 88 24.18 -14.92 3.53
C GLN A 88 23.45 -14.28 2.35
N LYS A 89 24.23 -13.63 1.47
CA LYS A 89 23.72 -12.85 0.33
C LYS A 89 23.00 -13.73 -0.69
N GLU A 90 23.34 -15.01 -0.75
CA GLU A 90 22.80 -16.00 -1.69
C GLU A 90 21.28 -16.13 -1.58
N TYR A 91 20.71 -16.00 -0.38
CA TYR A 91 19.26 -16.02 -0.18
C TYR A 91 18.58 -14.78 -0.77
N LEU A 92 19.19 -13.59 -0.66
CA LEU A 92 18.67 -12.36 -1.27
C LEU A 92 18.72 -12.45 -2.78
N GLU A 93 19.87 -12.86 -3.32
CA GLU A 93 20.05 -13.04 -4.76
C GLU A 93 19.06 -14.06 -5.31
N SER A 94 18.92 -15.22 -4.66
CA SER A 94 17.95 -16.25 -5.04
C SER A 94 16.52 -15.73 -5.05
N PHE A 95 16.11 -14.96 -4.03
CA PHE A 95 14.78 -14.36 -4.00
C PHE A 95 14.58 -13.36 -5.14
N LYS A 96 15.57 -12.48 -5.38
CA LYS A 96 15.51 -11.46 -6.44
C LYS A 96 15.58 -12.05 -7.86
N THR A 97 16.33 -13.12 -8.08
CA THR A 97 16.33 -13.84 -9.36
C THR A 97 14.93 -14.35 -9.72
N HIS A 98 14.16 -14.82 -8.73
CA HIS A 98 12.81 -15.33 -8.95
C HIS A 98 11.73 -14.26 -8.86
N ASN A 99 12.01 -13.15 -8.17
CA ASN A 99 11.07 -12.06 -7.91
C ASN A 99 11.77 -10.68 -8.01
N PRO A 100 12.15 -10.23 -9.22
CA PRO A 100 13.01 -9.05 -9.42
C PRO A 100 12.44 -7.77 -8.78
N ASP A 101 11.15 -7.52 -9.01
CA ASP A 101 10.46 -6.28 -8.62
C ASP A 101 9.89 -6.33 -7.20
N LYS A 102 10.01 -7.47 -6.50
CA LYS A 102 9.36 -7.66 -5.20
C LYS A 102 10.21 -7.15 -4.06
N LYS A 103 9.55 -6.55 -3.06
CA LYS A 103 10.19 -5.94 -1.89
C LYS A 103 10.75 -7.03 -0.95
N ILE A 104 11.79 -6.68 -0.21
CA ILE A 104 12.35 -7.51 0.86
C ILE A 104 12.42 -6.67 2.13
N ILE A 105 11.93 -7.21 3.24
CA ILE A 105 12.07 -6.62 4.58
C ILE A 105 13.20 -7.35 5.30
N LEU A 106 14.13 -6.59 5.87
CA LEU A 106 15.14 -7.11 6.77
C LEU A 106 14.56 -7.22 8.17
N VAL A 107 14.57 -8.43 8.73
CA VAL A 107 14.03 -8.73 10.05
C VAL A 107 15.16 -9.19 10.97
N GLY A 108 15.55 -8.34 11.90
CA GLY A 108 16.49 -8.67 12.96
C GLY A 108 15.77 -9.40 14.09
N THR A 109 16.03 -10.69 14.25
CA THR A 109 15.43 -11.50 15.31
C THR A 109 16.32 -11.54 16.55
N LYS A 110 15.78 -12.10 17.64
CA LYS A 110 16.50 -12.28 18.92
C LYS A 110 17.07 -10.98 19.50
N MET A 111 16.35 -9.88 19.28
CA MET A 111 16.66 -8.56 19.85
C MET A 111 16.86 -8.60 21.37
N ASP A 112 16.19 -9.54 22.04
CA ASP A 112 16.30 -9.80 23.48
C ASP A 112 17.69 -10.17 23.96
N LEU A 113 18.58 -10.63 23.07
CA LEU A 113 19.93 -11.05 23.42
C LEU A 113 20.97 -9.92 23.36
N LEU A 114 20.59 -8.71 22.96
CA LEU A 114 21.54 -7.62 22.69
C LEU A 114 21.97 -6.83 23.94
N ALA A 115 21.08 -6.73 24.92
CA ALA A 115 21.26 -5.96 26.15
C ALA A 115 20.16 -6.33 27.15
N ASP A 116 20.29 -5.85 28.39
CA ASP A 116 19.33 -6.13 29.46
C ASP A 116 18.10 -5.20 29.41
N THR A 117 18.26 -3.98 28.89
CA THR A 117 17.18 -2.98 28.82
C THR A 117 16.64 -2.85 27.40
N LEU A 118 15.33 -2.59 27.27
CA LEU A 118 14.67 -2.43 25.97
C LEU A 118 15.24 -1.26 25.15
N GLU A 119 15.65 -0.18 25.83
CA GLU A 119 16.23 1.00 25.21
C GLU A 119 17.57 0.66 24.54
N GLU A 120 18.48 0.00 25.27
CA GLU A 120 19.76 -0.44 24.73
C GLU A 120 19.60 -1.51 23.65
N GLN A 121 18.67 -2.46 23.83
CA GLN A 121 18.33 -3.45 22.80
C GLN A 121 17.92 -2.75 21.50
N THR A 122 17.10 -1.71 21.59
CA THR A 122 16.61 -0.94 20.43
C THR A 122 17.72 -0.19 19.73
N ALA A 123 18.57 0.51 20.49
CA ALA A 123 19.71 1.25 19.93
C ALA A 123 20.69 0.31 19.21
N LYS A 124 21.12 -0.78 19.85
CA LYS A 124 22.04 -1.76 19.27
C LYS A 124 21.44 -2.47 18.07
N ALA A 125 20.17 -2.87 18.16
CA ALA A 125 19.50 -3.54 17.04
C ALA A 125 19.46 -2.65 15.80
N GLN A 126 19.16 -1.35 15.97
CA GLN A 126 19.12 -0.41 14.86
C GLN A 126 20.51 -0.22 14.24
N GLU A 127 21.57 -0.12 15.05
CA GLU A 127 22.95 -0.04 14.57
C GLU A 127 23.33 -1.28 13.74
N ILE A 128 23.12 -2.48 14.28
CA ILE A 128 23.39 -3.74 13.58
C ILE A 128 22.60 -3.82 12.28
N LEU A 129 21.31 -3.52 12.33
CA LEU A 129 20.45 -3.54 11.16
C LEU A 129 20.94 -2.56 10.11
N ASN A 130 21.37 -1.35 10.46
CA ASN A 130 21.87 -0.34 9.53
C ASN A 130 23.17 -0.77 8.83
N ASN A 131 24.03 -1.52 9.53
CA ASN A 131 25.30 -2.01 8.99
C ASN A 131 25.16 -3.21 8.04
N ILE A 132 24.00 -3.87 7.98
CA ILE A 132 23.76 -4.96 7.04
C ILE A 132 23.60 -4.39 5.63
N GLU A 133 24.43 -4.86 4.70
CA GLU A 133 24.38 -4.49 3.29
C GLU A 133 23.16 -5.08 2.59
N GLY A 134 22.65 -4.36 1.59
CA GLY A 134 21.52 -4.79 0.77
C GLY A 134 20.39 -3.77 0.68
N SER A 135 19.67 -3.83 -0.44
CA SER A 135 18.49 -3.00 -0.67
C SER A 135 17.27 -3.65 -0.02
N PHE A 136 16.82 -3.05 1.08
CA PHE A 136 15.64 -3.49 1.83
C PHE A 136 14.61 -2.37 1.86
N ALA A 137 13.35 -2.71 1.65
CA ALA A 137 12.25 -1.74 1.70
C ALA A 137 12.03 -1.22 3.12
N THR A 138 12.26 -2.08 4.13
CA THR A 138 12.16 -1.72 5.54
C THR A 138 13.09 -2.61 6.37
N ARG A 139 13.55 -2.10 7.51
CA ARG A 139 14.37 -2.82 8.49
C ARG A 139 13.64 -2.79 9.83
N ILE A 140 13.50 -3.93 10.50
CA ILE A 140 12.79 -4.02 11.78
C ILE A 140 13.45 -5.05 12.70
N ALA A 141 13.59 -4.71 13.98
CA ALA A 141 14.07 -5.61 15.01
C ALA A 141 12.92 -6.16 15.85
N VAL A 142 12.95 -7.46 16.15
CA VAL A 142 11.90 -8.17 16.88
C VAL A 142 12.47 -9.17 17.88
N SER A 143 11.72 -9.43 18.95
CA SER A 143 11.94 -10.59 19.82
C SER A 143 10.71 -11.48 19.81
N ALA A 144 10.84 -12.66 19.20
CA ALA A 144 9.80 -13.68 19.31
C ALA A 144 9.69 -14.22 20.75
N LYS A 145 10.77 -14.20 21.54
CA LYS A 145 10.77 -14.68 22.92
C LYS A 145 9.95 -13.78 23.84
N HIS A 146 10.21 -12.47 23.80
CA HIS A 146 9.55 -11.47 24.65
C HIS A 146 8.36 -10.77 24.01
N ASN A 147 7.97 -11.19 22.80
CA ASN A 147 6.87 -10.57 22.04
C ASN A 147 7.11 -9.09 21.70
N THR A 148 8.37 -8.66 21.67
CA THR A 148 8.77 -7.28 21.37
C THR A 148 8.65 -6.99 19.87
N ASN A 149 7.98 -5.88 19.52
CA ASN A 149 7.73 -5.41 18.15
C ASN A 149 6.94 -6.37 17.25
N ILE A 150 6.33 -7.42 17.80
CA ILE A 150 5.58 -8.41 17.01
C ILE A 150 4.32 -7.82 16.37
N GLU A 151 3.55 -7.02 17.12
CA GLU A 151 2.34 -6.36 16.56
C GLU A 151 2.71 -5.31 15.50
N SER A 152 3.77 -4.51 15.75
CA SER A 152 4.30 -3.58 14.78
C SER A 152 4.73 -4.30 13.49
N PHE A 153 5.38 -5.46 13.61
CA PHE A 153 5.76 -6.27 12.48
C PHE A 153 4.55 -6.82 11.72
N LYS A 154 3.52 -7.35 12.40
CA LYS A 154 2.28 -7.79 11.75
C LYS A 154 1.64 -6.65 10.95
N ASN A 155 1.49 -5.47 11.56
CA ASN A 155 0.91 -4.31 10.89
C ASN A 155 1.73 -3.90 9.67
N LEU A 156 3.07 -3.97 9.75
CA LEU A 156 3.95 -3.71 8.62
C LEU A 156 3.73 -4.69 7.45
N LEU A 157 3.58 -6.00 7.71
CA LEU A 157 3.30 -7.00 6.66
C LEU A 157 2.00 -6.68 5.93
N PHE A 158 0.96 -6.45 6.72
CA PHE A 158 -0.37 -6.08 6.24
C PHE A 158 -0.34 -4.77 5.43
N ASN A 159 0.35 -3.72 5.91
CA ASN A 159 0.52 -2.45 5.19
C ASN A 159 1.28 -2.60 3.86
N ASN A 160 2.22 -3.54 3.73
CA ASN A 160 2.90 -3.82 2.47
C ASN A 160 1.95 -4.50 1.46
N THR A 161 1.17 -5.49 1.91
CA THR A 161 0.12 -6.12 1.08
C THR A 161 -0.84 -5.10 0.52
N LEU A 162 -1.24 -4.17 1.37
CA LEU A 162 -2.09 -3.04 1.04
C LEU A 162 -1.49 -2.10 0.00
N SER A 163 -0.25 -1.65 0.20
CA SER A 163 0.47 -0.80 -0.77
C SER A 163 0.55 -1.48 -2.14
N ASP A 164 0.86 -2.77 -2.18
CA ASP A 164 0.99 -3.49 -3.45
C ASP A 164 -0.36 -3.62 -4.18
N LYS A 165 -1.47 -3.85 -3.45
CA LYS A 165 -2.82 -3.83 -4.04
C LYS A 165 -3.13 -2.46 -4.68
N PHE A 166 -2.74 -1.36 -4.04
CA PHE A 166 -2.88 -0.01 -4.58
C PHE A 166 -1.95 0.27 -5.76
N ASP A 167 -0.68 -0.15 -5.70
CA ASP A 167 0.29 0.01 -6.78
C ASP A 167 -0.22 -0.68 -8.06
N VAL A 168 -0.82 -1.87 -7.92
CA VAL A 168 -1.51 -2.56 -9.04
C VAL A 168 -2.66 -1.71 -9.58
N ALA A 169 -3.49 -1.11 -8.72
CA ALA A 169 -4.58 -0.24 -9.16
C ALA A 169 -4.06 1.01 -9.91
N LEU A 170 -3.03 1.65 -9.37
CA LEU A 170 -2.39 2.83 -9.96
C LEU A 170 -1.70 2.52 -11.30
N SER A 171 -1.14 1.32 -11.47
CA SER A 171 -0.47 0.92 -12.72
C SER A 171 -1.39 0.89 -13.95
N LYS A 172 -2.71 0.85 -13.74
CA LYS A 172 -3.71 0.94 -14.82
C LYS A 172 -3.88 2.37 -15.35
N LEU A 173 -3.37 3.39 -14.64
CA LEU A 173 -3.51 4.80 -14.98
C LEU A 173 -2.21 5.37 -15.59
N PRO A 174 -2.30 6.41 -16.44
CA PRO A 174 -1.13 7.18 -16.87
C PRO A 174 -0.43 7.85 -15.66
N ILE A 175 0.89 7.66 -15.55
CA ILE A 175 1.73 8.05 -14.39
C ILE A 175 1.69 9.57 -14.09
N GLU A 176 1.47 10.40 -15.10
CA GLU A 176 1.44 11.86 -14.94
C GLU A 176 0.04 12.44 -14.78
N SER A 177 -0.98 11.57 -14.71
CA SER A 177 -2.36 12.04 -14.61
C SER A 177 -2.70 12.60 -13.24
N GLY A 178 -3.56 13.63 -13.22
CA GLY A 178 -4.08 14.19 -11.96
C GLY A 178 -4.75 13.13 -11.08
N LEU A 179 -5.44 12.16 -11.70
CA LEU A 179 -6.10 11.06 -10.97
C LEU A 179 -5.07 10.12 -10.34
N TYR A 180 -4.00 9.77 -11.05
CA TYR A 180 -2.89 9.00 -10.50
C TYR A 180 -2.26 9.71 -9.30
N LEU A 181 -2.00 11.02 -9.41
CA LEU A 181 -1.41 11.82 -8.32
C LEU A 181 -2.35 11.92 -7.10
N ALA A 182 -3.65 12.12 -7.32
CA ALA A 182 -4.64 12.19 -6.25
C ALA A 182 -4.78 10.84 -5.51
N LEU A 183 -4.84 9.73 -6.24
CA LEU A 183 -4.88 8.39 -5.65
C LEU A 183 -3.57 8.04 -4.93
N LYS A 184 -2.41 8.46 -5.45
CA LYS A 184 -1.12 8.33 -4.76
C LYS A 184 -1.08 9.15 -3.46
N GLN A 185 -1.64 10.36 -3.46
CA GLN A 185 -1.72 11.16 -2.24
C GLN A 185 -2.69 10.55 -1.22
N LEU A 186 -3.81 9.97 -1.67
CA LEU A 186 -4.70 9.20 -0.81
C LEU A 186 -3.94 8.05 -0.16
N LEU A 187 -3.22 7.25 -0.95
CA LEU A 187 -2.39 6.14 -0.47
C LEU A 187 -1.43 6.56 0.65
N GLU A 188 -0.68 7.65 0.46
CA GLU A 188 0.21 8.16 1.51
C GLU A 188 -0.53 8.48 2.81
N LYS A 189 -1.74 9.05 2.74
CA LYS A 189 -2.52 9.37 3.95
C LYS A 189 -3.17 8.15 4.59
N VAL A 190 -3.53 7.11 3.81
CA VAL A 190 -4.14 5.91 4.38
C VAL A 190 -3.08 5.01 5.04
N LYS A 191 -1.80 5.10 4.67
CA LYS A 191 -0.69 4.33 5.29
C LYS A 191 -0.61 4.49 6.82
N ASP A 192 -0.99 5.67 7.32
CA ASP A 192 -0.95 5.99 8.75
C ASP A 192 -2.23 5.53 9.50
N THR A 193 -3.20 4.95 8.80
CA THR A 193 -4.46 4.48 9.40
C THR A 193 -4.42 2.98 9.72
N PRO A 194 -5.24 2.51 10.67
CA PRO A 194 -5.38 1.09 10.93
C PRO A 194 -5.82 0.31 9.68
N HIS A 195 -5.16 -0.82 9.43
CA HIS A 195 -5.39 -1.70 8.27
C HIS A 195 -6.86 -2.01 7.96
N GLU A 196 -7.69 -2.14 9.00
CA GLU A 196 -9.12 -2.51 8.91
C GLU A 196 -9.94 -1.50 8.11
N LYS A 197 -9.46 -0.26 8.01
CA LYS A 197 -10.11 0.82 7.26
C LYS A 197 -9.55 0.98 5.85
N TYR A 198 -8.32 0.52 5.63
CA TYR A 198 -7.59 0.73 4.39
C TYR A 198 -8.03 -0.24 3.28
N GLU A 199 -8.17 -1.55 3.58
CA GLU A 199 -8.49 -2.57 2.58
C GLU A 199 -9.74 -2.23 1.75
N PRO A 200 -10.84 -1.73 2.37
CA PRO A 200 -11.99 -1.24 1.64
C PRO A 200 -11.64 -0.12 0.65
N VAL A 201 -10.78 0.85 1.03
CA VAL A 201 -10.40 1.97 0.15
C VAL A 201 -9.61 1.47 -1.05
N ALA A 202 -8.73 0.48 -0.89
CA ALA A 202 -8.00 -0.11 -2.01
C ALA A 202 -8.97 -0.72 -3.03
N ALA A 203 -9.91 -1.52 -2.54
CA ALA A 203 -10.91 -2.18 -3.38
C ALA A 203 -11.85 -1.16 -4.05
N ILE A 204 -12.32 -0.16 -3.29
CA ILE A 204 -13.18 0.92 -3.78
C ILE A 204 -12.42 1.79 -4.82
N SER A 205 -11.14 2.07 -4.60
CA SER A 205 -10.29 2.80 -5.55
C SER A 205 -10.07 2.01 -6.85
N LEU A 206 -9.88 0.69 -6.76
CA LEU A 206 -9.77 -0.18 -7.92
C LEU A 206 -11.08 -0.23 -8.72
N GLU A 207 -12.20 -0.38 -8.03
CA GLU A 207 -13.54 -0.35 -8.63
C GLU A 207 -13.79 0.97 -9.35
N LEU A 208 -13.39 2.10 -8.75
CA LEU A 208 -13.45 3.41 -9.40
C LEU A 208 -12.62 3.44 -10.68
N VAL A 209 -11.33 3.05 -10.61
CA VAL A 209 -10.43 3.06 -11.77
C VAL A 209 -10.97 2.18 -12.91
N ASP A 210 -11.44 0.98 -12.61
CA ASP A 210 -12.00 0.06 -13.60
C ASP A 210 -13.27 0.63 -14.26
N ASN A 211 -14.19 1.21 -13.46
CA ASN A 211 -15.38 1.85 -14.00
C ASN A 211 -15.04 3.06 -14.90
N LEU A 212 -14.08 3.90 -14.49
CA LEU A 212 -13.67 5.06 -15.27
C LEU A 212 -13.00 4.69 -16.60
N LEU A 213 -12.18 3.63 -16.62
CA LEU A 213 -11.48 3.16 -17.83
C LEU A 213 -12.38 2.29 -18.73
N SER A 214 -13.45 1.71 -18.20
CA SER A 214 -14.38 0.88 -18.98
C SER A 214 -15.20 1.67 -20.01
N ASN A 215 -15.70 0.97 -21.03
CA ASN A 215 -16.53 1.54 -22.08
C ASN A 215 -18.01 1.62 -21.65
N ILE A 216 -18.28 2.40 -20.61
CA ILE A 216 -19.62 2.67 -20.07
C ILE A 216 -20.03 4.13 -20.30
N SER A 217 -21.32 4.44 -20.19
CA SER A 217 -21.86 5.80 -20.36
C SER A 217 -21.30 6.78 -19.31
N SER A 218 -21.27 8.07 -19.65
CA SER A 218 -20.86 9.16 -18.74
C SER A 218 -21.61 9.11 -17.41
N ASP A 219 -22.91 8.86 -17.45
CA ASP A 219 -23.77 8.84 -16.26
C ASP A 219 -23.37 7.73 -15.29
N LYS A 220 -23.00 6.56 -15.81
CA LYS A 220 -22.50 5.43 -14.99
C LYS A 220 -21.11 5.71 -14.41
N LYS A 221 -20.27 6.48 -15.11
CA LYS A 221 -18.97 6.92 -14.59
C LYS A 221 -19.13 7.94 -13.46
N GLN A 222 -20.09 8.86 -13.59
CA GLN A 222 -20.45 9.78 -12.52
C GLN A 222 -20.98 9.02 -11.30
N GLU A 223 -21.90 8.07 -11.50
CA GLU A 223 -22.40 7.23 -10.42
C GLU A 223 -21.27 6.48 -9.70
N ALA A 224 -20.27 5.97 -10.44
CA ALA A 224 -19.10 5.33 -9.83
C ALA A 224 -18.28 6.28 -8.94
N ILE A 225 -18.14 7.56 -9.32
CA ILE A 225 -17.46 8.59 -8.52
C ILE A 225 -18.24 8.90 -7.24
N GLU A 226 -19.56 9.02 -7.33
CA GLU A 226 -20.44 9.24 -6.17
C GLU A 226 -20.47 8.02 -5.23
N GLN A 227 -20.49 6.82 -5.80
CA GLN A 227 -20.39 5.59 -5.01
C GLN A 227 -19.03 5.46 -4.32
N PHE A 228 -17.94 5.91 -4.95
CA PHE A 228 -16.60 5.90 -4.35
C PHE A 228 -16.55 6.71 -3.05
N THR A 229 -17.06 7.96 -3.05
CA THR A 229 -17.09 8.79 -1.83
C THR A 229 -18.00 8.20 -0.77
N LYS A 230 -19.20 7.76 -1.16
CA LYS A 230 -20.20 7.16 -0.26
C LYS A 230 -19.71 5.86 0.38
N LYS A 231 -19.01 5.01 -0.37
CA LYS A 231 -18.42 3.75 0.15
C LYS A 231 -17.23 4.02 1.07
N CYS A 232 -16.48 5.12 0.87
CA CYS A 232 -15.35 5.49 1.74
C CYS A 232 -15.79 6.16 3.06
N ALA A 233 -16.89 6.90 3.07
CA ALA A 233 -17.33 7.71 4.23
C ALA A 233 -17.42 6.94 5.56
N PRO A 234 -18.01 5.72 5.63
CA PRO A 234 -18.14 4.97 6.88
C PRO A 234 -16.81 4.67 7.58
N TYR A 235 -15.69 4.66 6.84
CA TYR A 235 -14.38 4.30 7.38
C TYR A 235 -13.62 5.48 7.99
N PHE A 236 -13.87 6.72 7.55
CA PHE A 236 -13.00 7.86 7.88
C PHE A 236 -13.71 9.15 8.26
N GLU A 237 -15.00 9.32 8.02
CA GLU A 237 -15.72 10.59 8.20
C GLU A 237 -15.57 11.18 9.61
N ASN A 238 -15.64 10.34 10.64
CA ASN A 238 -15.56 10.79 12.04
C ASN A 238 -14.21 10.56 12.71
N GLU A 239 -13.32 9.80 12.08
CA GLU A 239 -12.06 9.35 12.72
C GLU A 239 -10.80 9.83 12.00
N HIS A 240 -10.86 10.06 10.69
CA HIS A 240 -9.70 10.49 9.88
C HIS A 240 -10.11 11.54 8.84
N PRO A 241 -10.43 12.78 9.27
CA PRO A 241 -10.91 13.84 8.38
C PRO A 241 -9.89 14.22 7.29
N HIS A 242 -8.59 14.03 7.56
CA HIS A 242 -7.50 14.27 6.61
C HIS A 242 -7.49 13.24 5.46
N VAL A 243 -7.92 12.00 5.71
CA VAL A 243 -8.08 10.94 4.71
C VAL A 243 -9.33 11.20 3.87
N MET A 244 -10.46 11.54 4.50
CA MET A 244 -11.68 11.93 3.75
C MET A 244 -11.45 13.11 2.81
N LYS A 245 -10.66 14.10 3.22
CA LYS A 245 -10.25 15.18 2.31
C LYS A 245 -9.51 14.68 1.07
N ALA A 246 -8.67 13.64 1.19
CA ALA A 246 -8.03 13.04 0.02
C ALA A 246 -9.01 12.22 -0.83
N VAL A 247 -9.96 11.52 -0.22
CA VAL A 247 -11.06 10.84 -0.93
C VAL A 247 -11.86 11.84 -1.77
N PHE A 248 -12.28 12.97 -1.19
CA PHE A 248 -12.98 14.02 -1.96
C PHE A 248 -12.09 14.62 -3.06
N GLY A 249 -10.79 14.79 -2.80
CA GLY A 249 -9.84 15.22 -3.82
C GLY A 249 -9.78 14.28 -5.02
N VAL A 250 -9.76 12.95 -4.80
CA VAL A 250 -9.83 11.94 -5.86
C VAL A 250 -11.12 12.07 -6.67
N ALA A 251 -12.26 12.19 -5.99
CA ALA A 251 -13.56 12.31 -6.65
C ALA A 251 -13.67 13.58 -7.52
N ALA A 252 -13.21 14.72 -7.01
CA ALA A 252 -13.19 15.98 -7.75
C ALA A 252 -12.33 15.88 -9.02
N VAL A 253 -11.12 15.30 -8.91
CA VAL A 253 -10.23 15.13 -10.06
C VAL A 253 -10.81 14.15 -11.09
N ALA A 254 -11.42 13.04 -10.64
CA ALA A 254 -12.10 12.10 -11.51
C ALA A 254 -13.26 12.77 -12.28
N PHE A 255 -14.04 13.61 -11.60
CA PHE A 255 -15.17 14.33 -12.20
C PHE A 255 -14.70 15.35 -13.24
N VAL A 256 -13.68 16.16 -12.92
CA VAL A 256 -13.09 17.11 -13.89
C VAL A 256 -12.53 16.39 -15.11
N THR A 257 -11.89 15.23 -14.92
CA THR A 257 -11.39 14.39 -16.02
C THR A 257 -12.54 13.93 -16.93
N LEU A 258 -13.66 13.51 -16.34
CA LEU A 258 -14.85 13.09 -17.08
C LEU A 258 -15.43 14.23 -17.93
N LEU A 259 -15.59 15.42 -17.34
CA LEU A 259 -16.08 16.61 -18.05
C LEU A 259 -15.16 16.99 -19.22
N ALA A 260 -13.86 17.07 -18.98
CA ALA A 260 -12.87 17.41 -20.02
C ALA A 260 -12.93 16.42 -21.21
N THR A 261 -13.14 15.13 -20.92
CA THR A 261 -13.29 14.10 -21.95
C THR A 261 -14.57 14.32 -22.78
N THR A 262 -15.70 14.63 -22.15
CA THR A 262 -16.97 14.87 -22.85
C THR A 262 -16.91 16.11 -23.76
N ILE A 263 -16.25 17.17 -23.32
CA ILE A 263 -16.04 18.39 -24.10
C ILE A 263 -15.12 18.13 -25.30
N GLY A 264 -14.02 17.40 -25.09
CA GLY A 264 -13.09 17.03 -26.16
C GLY A 264 -13.71 16.15 -27.25
N LEU A 265 -14.58 15.22 -26.87
CA LEU A 265 -15.38 14.41 -27.80
C LEU A 265 -16.43 15.27 -28.55
N GLY A 266 -17.08 16.20 -27.85
CA GLY A 266 -18.10 17.09 -28.42
C GLY A 266 -17.54 18.12 -29.42
N LEU A 267 -16.27 18.51 -29.28
CA LEU A 267 -15.57 19.38 -30.23
C LEU A 267 -14.96 18.63 -31.41
N GLY A 268 -15.19 17.31 -31.53
CA GLY A 268 -14.62 16.48 -32.60
C GLY A 268 -13.10 16.37 -32.56
N LEU A 269 -12.48 16.80 -31.45
CA LEU A 269 -11.03 16.84 -31.31
C LEU A 269 -10.47 15.43 -31.12
N TRP A 270 -11.22 14.50 -30.51
CA TRP A 270 -10.77 13.15 -30.16
C TRP A 270 -11.91 12.11 -30.20
N SER A 271 -11.64 10.89 -30.67
CA SER A 271 -12.59 9.76 -30.62
C SER A 271 -11.89 8.43 -30.32
N GLY A 272 -12.23 7.75 -29.21
CA GLY A 272 -11.77 6.39 -28.89
C GLY A 272 -11.43 6.17 -27.40
N PRO A 273 -11.10 4.93 -26.97
CA PRO A 273 -10.68 4.61 -25.59
C PRO A 273 -9.46 5.40 -25.10
N GLY A 274 -8.64 5.90 -26.02
CA GLY A 274 -7.53 6.82 -25.72
C GLY A 274 -7.97 8.21 -25.28
N ALA A 275 -9.25 8.60 -25.50
CA ALA A 275 -9.79 9.93 -25.19
C ALA A 275 -9.68 10.30 -23.71
N ILE A 276 -9.86 9.31 -22.84
CA ILE A 276 -9.73 9.47 -21.39
C ILE A 276 -8.26 9.41 -20.98
N ALA A 277 -7.46 8.54 -21.62
CA ALA A 277 -6.04 8.38 -21.29
C ALA A 277 -5.21 9.66 -21.53
N THR A 278 -5.46 10.42 -22.60
CA THR A 278 -4.76 11.70 -22.77
C THR A 278 -5.48 12.88 -22.14
N ALA A 279 -6.80 12.83 -21.88
CA ALA A 279 -7.42 13.80 -20.96
C ALA A 279 -6.80 13.68 -19.55
N LEU A 280 -6.54 12.45 -19.11
CA LEU A 280 -5.77 12.13 -17.91
C LEU A 280 -4.33 12.63 -18.01
N ALA A 281 -3.62 12.42 -19.13
CA ALA A 281 -2.24 12.86 -19.31
C ALA A 281 -2.06 14.38 -19.45
N ALA A 282 -3.06 15.11 -19.96
CA ALA A 282 -3.04 16.56 -20.10
C ALA A 282 -3.36 17.32 -18.78
N GLY A 283 -3.90 16.63 -17.78
CA GLY A 283 -4.51 17.22 -16.58
C GLY A 283 -3.56 17.45 -15.39
N THR A 284 -2.40 18.08 -15.60
CA THR A 284 -1.48 18.43 -14.49
C THR A 284 -1.88 19.71 -13.74
N THR A 285 -2.67 20.60 -14.35
CA THR A 285 -3.16 21.85 -13.72
C THR A 285 -4.29 21.62 -12.71
N THR A 286 -5.06 20.54 -12.84
CA THR A 286 -6.23 20.23 -12.02
C THR A 286 -5.89 19.87 -10.57
N PHE A 287 -4.76 19.21 -10.34
CA PHE A 287 -4.33 18.80 -8.99
C PHE A 287 -3.95 20.00 -8.10
N LEU A 288 -3.31 21.01 -8.66
CA LEU A 288 -2.90 22.23 -7.95
C LEU A 288 -4.09 23.14 -7.60
N ALA A 289 -5.10 23.23 -8.49
CA ALA A 289 -6.33 23.97 -8.22
C ALA A 289 -7.20 23.29 -7.15
N ALA A 290 -7.32 21.96 -7.19
CA ALA A 290 -8.04 21.21 -6.18
C ALA A 290 -7.36 21.31 -4.80
N SER A 291 -6.03 21.14 -4.71
CA SER A 291 -5.30 21.20 -3.44
C SER A 291 -5.26 22.58 -2.77
N SER A 292 -5.29 23.67 -3.53
CA SER A 292 -5.32 25.05 -3.01
C SER A 292 -6.72 25.51 -2.59
N SER A 293 -7.78 24.99 -3.23
CA SER A 293 -9.18 25.38 -2.92
C SER A 293 -9.72 24.81 -1.60
N PHE A 294 -9.08 23.79 -1.02
CA PHE A 294 -9.48 23.21 0.28
C PHE A 294 -8.89 23.94 1.51
N GLY A 295 -8.16 25.05 1.30
CA GLY A 295 -7.44 25.80 2.35
C GLY A 295 -8.12 27.07 2.89
N ILE A 296 -9.22 27.57 2.31
CA ILE A 296 -9.83 28.83 2.76
C ILE A 296 -11.32 28.63 3.00
N TYR A 297 -11.68 28.46 4.28
CA TYR A 297 -12.81 29.06 5.00
C TYR A 297 -13.13 28.24 6.26
N THR A 298 -12.25 28.36 7.24
CA THR A 298 -12.51 28.02 8.64
C THR A 298 -13.42 29.07 9.27
N LYS A 299 -14.74 29.01 8.99
CA LYS A 299 -15.81 29.59 9.85
C LYS A 299 -17.21 29.19 9.39
N LYS A 300 -17.54 27.90 9.53
CA LYS A 300 -18.86 27.33 9.92
C LYS A 300 -18.80 25.81 9.76
N ILE A 301 -18.34 25.13 10.81
CA ILE A 301 -18.43 23.67 10.98
C ILE A 301 -19.87 23.32 11.39
N SER A 302 -20.83 23.68 10.54
CA SER A 302 -22.25 23.34 10.67
C SER A 302 -22.90 23.08 9.31
N PHE A 303 -22.10 22.77 8.29
CA PHE A 303 -22.51 22.82 6.87
C PHE A 303 -22.97 21.47 6.29
N PHE A 304 -22.83 20.36 7.03
CA PHE A 304 -23.19 19.00 6.58
C PHE A 304 -24.54 18.50 7.11
N LYS A 305 -25.43 19.38 7.59
CA LYS A 305 -26.72 18.93 8.11
C LYS A 305 -27.86 18.89 7.09
N GLU A 306 -27.69 19.46 5.92
CA GLU A 306 -28.65 19.47 4.82
C GLU A 306 -27.93 20.24 3.72
N ILE A 307 -27.67 19.67 2.54
CA ILE A 307 -27.51 20.33 1.23
C ILE A 307 -26.95 19.33 0.20
N ASP A 308 -27.44 19.46 -1.02
CA ASP A 308 -27.37 18.55 -2.16
C ASP A 308 -25.99 18.56 -2.86
N ALA A 309 -25.44 17.37 -3.12
CA ALA A 309 -24.09 17.14 -3.67
C ALA A 309 -23.89 17.74 -5.08
N SER A 310 -25.00 18.02 -5.78
CA SER A 310 -25.05 18.64 -7.11
C SER A 310 -24.45 20.05 -7.14
N GLN A 311 -24.63 20.85 -6.08
CA GLN A 311 -24.23 22.26 -6.06
C GLN A 311 -22.71 22.44 -5.87
N GLU A 312 -22.04 21.57 -5.12
CA GLU A 312 -20.57 21.63 -4.95
C GLU A 312 -19.84 21.16 -6.21
N ILE A 313 -20.38 20.15 -6.88
CA ILE A 313 -19.89 19.69 -8.17
C ILE A 313 -20.01 20.81 -9.23
N GLU A 314 -21.12 21.55 -9.21
CA GLU A 314 -21.35 22.70 -10.09
C GLU A 314 -20.39 23.87 -9.79
N ASN A 315 -20.08 24.12 -8.52
CA ASN A 315 -19.11 25.16 -8.14
C ASN A 315 -17.67 24.80 -8.54
N VAL A 316 -17.28 23.53 -8.40
CA VAL A 316 -15.98 23.03 -8.88
C VAL A 316 -15.90 23.11 -10.41
N ALA A 317 -16.99 22.79 -11.11
CA ALA A 317 -17.11 22.94 -12.55
C ALA A 317 -16.99 24.42 -12.99
N GLN A 318 -17.65 25.35 -12.31
CA GLN A 318 -17.55 26.79 -12.59
C GLN A 318 -16.15 27.34 -12.33
N CYS A 319 -15.45 26.85 -11.30
CA CYS A 319 -14.08 27.27 -11.01
C CYS A 319 -13.09 26.74 -12.06
N ALA A 320 -13.29 25.51 -12.53
CA ALA A 320 -12.53 24.92 -13.63
C ALA A 320 -12.78 25.68 -14.95
N ASP A 321 -14.04 26.02 -15.26
CA ASP A 321 -14.41 26.81 -16.44
C ASP A 321 -13.80 28.22 -16.41
N ARG A 322 -13.77 28.87 -15.25
CA ARG A 322 -13.17 30.21 -15.09
C ARG A 322 -11.66 30.15 -15.34
N PHE A 323 -10.97 29.13 -14.80
CA PHE A 323 -9.54 28.90 -15.03
C PHE A 323 -9.21 28.59 -16.51
N LEU A 324 -10.07 27.84 -17.20
CA LEU A 324 -9.90 27.52 -18.63
C LEU A 324 -10.14 28.73 -19.53
N ASN A 325 -11.07 29.62 -19.17
CA ASN A 325 -11.34 30.84 -19.92
C ASN A 325 -10.25 31.91 -19.75
N GLU A 326 -9.63 32.00 -18.57
CA GLU A 326 -8.50 32.92 -18.32
C GLU A 326 -7.23 32.51 -19.09
N ASN A 327 -7.07 31.23 -19.44
CA ASN A 327 -5.92 30.71 -20.19
C ASN A 327 -6.16 30.52 -21.70
N ARG A 328 -7.28 31.01 -22.24
CA ARG A 328 -7.65 30.89 -23.66
C ARG A 328 -7.24 32.10 -24.53
N LEU A 329 -6.42 33.01 -24.02
CA LEU A 329 -5.81 34.10 -24.78
C LEU A 329 -4.29 33.95 -24.85
N SER A 330 -3.83 33.06 -25.73
CA SER A 330 -2.56 33.13 -26.45
C SER A 330 -2.58 32.21 -27.65
#